data_AF-A0A1M6G8M1-F1
#
_entry.id   AF-A0A1M6G8M1-F1
#
_cell.length_a   1.000
_cell.length_b   1.000
_cell.length_c   1.000
_cell.angle_alpha   90.00
_cell.angle_beta   90.00
_cell.angle_gamma   90.00
#
_symmetry.space_group_name_H-M   'P 1'
#
loop_
_entity.id
_entity.type
_entity.pdbx_description
1 polymer ?
#
loop_
_entity_poly.entity_id
_entity_poly.type
_entity_poly.pdbx_seq_one_letter_code
_entity_poly.pdbx_strand_id
1 'polypeptide(L)'
;MLRASLLAASLLASSPAWAAPQIRAADADRLARFDEAAGRALLVALAEGDAADIDVLTRALAGRPLAPAPNGDWNCRTIKLGGLSGLVAYTDFRCRITQVGPTEWRFEKLTGSQRTVGTISMIDGRLIYLGAGHTGEAPATDYAGLPETQTAVEPNQTIPQVAVFEQTSGTSARLMFPYPLLESEFDLLYLTR
;
A
#
# COMPACT_ATOMS: atom_id res chain seq x y z
N MET A 1 23.54 -35.98 -57.24
CA MET A 1 24.16 -35.22 -56.14
C MET A 1 23.23 -34.06 -55.79
N LEU A 2 22.35 -34.19 -54.81
CA LEU A 2 21.52 -33.08 -54.30
C LEU A 2 22.07 -32.63 -52.95
N ARG A 3 22.56 -31.38 -52.87
CA ARG A 3 22.99 -30.72 -51.64
C ARG A 3 21.77 -30.07 -50.98
N ALA A 4 21.38 -30.56 -49.80
CA ALA A 4 20.42 -29.88 -48.94
C ALA A 4 21.14 -28.77 -48.16
N SER A 5 20.69 -27.53 -48.30
CA SER A 5 21.11 -26.41 -47.45
C SER A 5 19.98 -26.09 -46.48
N LEU A 6 20.19 -26.37 -45.20
CA LEU A 6 19.30 -25.98 -44.11
C LEU A 6 19.70 -24.59 -43.61
N LEU A 7 18.87 -23.58 -43.88
CA LEU A 7 18.94 -22.31 -43.19
C LEU A 7 18.28 -22.46 -41.81
N ALA A 8 19.07 -22.27 -40.74
CA ALA A 8 18.54 -22.16 -39.39
C ALA A 8 18.04 -20.72 -39.15
N ALA A 9 16.74 -20.55 -39.02
CA ALA A 9 16.12 -19.29 -38.63
C ALA A 9 16.12 -19.18 -37.10
N SER A 10 16.93 -18.26 -36.57
CA SER A 10 16.97 -17.93 -35.15
C SER A 10 15.77 -17.05 -34.78
N LEU A 11 14.75 -17.64 -34.16
CA LEU A 11 13.62 -16.90 -33.58
C LEU A 11 14.07 -16.21 -32.28
N LEU A 12 14.21 -14.88 -32.34
CA LEU A 12 14.33 -14.04 -31.14
C LEU A 12 12.97 -14.03 -30.44
N ALA A 13 12.86 -14.76 -29.32
CA ALA A 13 11.70 -14.71 -28.46
C ALA A 13 11.74 -13.40 -27.65
N SER A 14 10.96 -12.41 -28.07
CA SER A 14 10.69 -11.20 -27.28
C SER A 14 9.81 -11.59 -26.09
N SER A 15 10.39 -11.68 -24.90
CA SER A 15 9.59 -11.80 -23.68
C SER A 15 8.81 -10.49 -23.46
N PRO A 16 7.51 -10.55 -23.11
CA PRO A 16 6.77 -9.36 -22.73
C PRO A 16 7.41 -8.80 -21.46
N ALA A 17 7.96 -7.59 -21.53
CA ALA A 17 8.37 -6.85 -20.34
C ALA A 17 7.08 -6.50 -19.58
N TRP A 18 6.90 -7.09 -18.39
CA TRP A 18 5.89 -6.63 -17.46
C TRP A 18 6.30 -5.22 -17.02
N ALA A 19 5.59 -4.21 -17.52
CA ALA A 19 5.79 -2.84 -17.08
C ALA A 19 5.35 -2.73 -15.61
N ALA A 20 6.19 -2.13 -14.77
CA ALA A 20 5.81 -1.82 -13.40
C ALA A 20 4.51 -1.00 -13.41
N PRO A 21 3.60 -1.19 -12.43
CA PRO A 21 2.35 -0.45 -12.38
C PRO A 21 2.65 1.06 -12.34
N GLN A 22 2.05 1.82 -13.25
CA GLN A 22 2.25 3.25 -13.34
C GLN A 22 1.54 3.94 -12.16
N ILE A 23 2.27 4.77 -11.42
CA ILE A 23 1.67 5.62 -10.38
C ILE A 23 0.77 6.66 -11.07
N ARG A 24 -0.48 6.77 -10.60
CA ARG A 24 -1.42 7.80 -11.06
C ARG A 24 -0.92 9.19 -10.67
N ALA A 25 -1.19 10.21 -11.49
CA ALA A 25 -0.64 11.56 -11.25
C ALA A 25 -1.04 12.14 -9.89
N ALA A 26 -2.31 11.95 -9.50
CA ALA A 26 -2.82 12.31 -8.17
C ALA A 26 -2.09 11.61 -7.02
N ASP A 27 -1.69 10.36 -7.20
CA ASP A 27 -1.02 9.57 -6.17
C ASP A 27 0.46 9.91 -6.07
N ALA A 28 1.08 10.25 -7.20
CA ALA A 28 2.43 10.79 -7.24
C ALA A 28 2.51 12.12 -6.49
N ASP A 29 1.54 13.02 -6.64
CA ASP A 29 1.47 14.28 -5.87
C ASP A 29 1.38 14.02 -4.35
N ARG A 30 0.49 13.09 -3.94
CA ARG A 30 0.37 12.71 -2.52
C ARG A 30 1.65 12.10 -1.95
N LEU A 31 2.32 11.25 -2.72
CA LEU A 31 3.62 10.69 -2.32
C LEU A 31 4.72 11.76 -2.22
N ALA A 32 4.75 12.73 -3.15
CA ALA A 32 5.72 13.82 -3.12
C ALA A 32 5.57 14.69 -1.86
N ARG A 33 4.37 14.72 -1.28
CA ARG A 33 4.04 15.46 -0.05
C ARG A 33 3.99 14.59 1.21
N PHE A 34 4.64 13.42 1.17
CA PHE A 34 4.62 12.46 2.28
C PHE A 34 5.05 13.08 3.62
N ASP A 35 6.17 13.80 3.66
CA ASP A 35 6.70 14.38 4.89
C ASP A 35 5.82 15.55 5.40
N GLU A 36 5.20 16.30 4.49
CA GLU A 36 4.23 17.35 4.84
C GLU A 36 3.00 16.73 5.52
N ALA A 37 2.44 15.67 4.92
CA ALA A 37 1.29 14.95 5.46
C ALA A 37 1.61 14.36 6.84
N ALA A 38 2.74 13.64 6.95
CA ALA A 38 3.18 13.02 8.19
C ALA A 38 3.42 14.07 9.29
N GLY A 39 4.13 15.15 9.00
CA GLY A 39 4.44 16.20 9.98
C GLY A 39 3.19 16.90 10.50
N ARG A 40 2.25 17.27 9.62
CA ARG A 40 0.98 17.88 10.02
C ARG A 40 0.15 16.94 10.89
N ALA A 41 -0.04 15.71 10.42
CA ALA A 41 -0.88 14.73 11.10
C ALA A 41 -0.28 14.33 12.46
N LEU A 42 1.05 14.27 12.59
CA LEU A 42 1.74 14.04 13.86
C LEU A 42 1.56 15.18 14.86
N LEU A 43 1.59 16.44 14.42
CA LEU A 43 1.35 17.58 15.30
C LEU A 43 -0.06 17.52 15.89
N VAL A 44 -1.06 17.24 15.06
CA VAL A 44 -2.46 17.09 15.52
C VAL A 44 -2.60 15.87 16.43
N ALA A 45 -2.06 14.72 16.02
CA ALA A 45 -2.15 13.49 16.80
C ALA A 45 -1.52 13.60 18.20
N LEU A 46 -0.39 14.30 18.32
CA LEU A 46 0.27 14.51 19.62
C LEU A 46 -0.39 15.61 20.47
N ALA A 47 -1.15 16.52 19.85
CA ALA A 47 -1.88 17.56 20.56
C ALA A 47 -3.25 17.08 21.07
N GLU A 48 -3.92 16.21 20.31
CA GLU A 48 -5.33 15.85 20.54
C GLU A 48 -5.55 14.38 20.90
N GLY A 49 -4.58 13.50 20.60
CA GLY A 49 -4.71 12.06 20.83
C GLY A 49 -4.71 11.67 22.30
N ASP A 50 -5.47 10.63 22.64
CA ASP A 50 -5.38 10.03 23.97
C ASP A 50 -4.10 9.22 24.16
N ALA A 51 -3.74 8.95 25.41
CA ALA A 51 -2.48 8.28 25.73
C ALA A 51 -2.39 6.84 25.19
N ALA A 52 -3.53 6.13 25.05
CA ALA A 52 -3.53 4.76 24.58
C ALA A 52 -3.25 4.72 23.06
N ASP A 53 -3.88 5.61 22.30
CA ASP A 53 -3.68 5.71 20.87
C ASP A 53 -2.29 6.27 20.52
N ILE A 54 -1.76 7.21 21.32
CA ILE A 54 -0.38 7.70 21.17
C ILE A 54 0.63 6.57 21.38
N ASP A 55 0.42 5.68 22.36
CA ASP A 55 1.30 4.52 22.58
C ASP A 55 1.28 3.56 21.37
N VAL A 56 0.10 3.29 20.82
CA VAL A 56 -0.05 2.47 19.61
C VAL A 56 0.67 3.11 18.42
N LEU A 57 0.49 4.42 18.21
CA LEU A 57 1.16 5.17 17.16
C LEU A 57 2.68 5.13 17.32
N THR A 58 3.17 5.32 18.54
CA THR A 58 4.61 5.28 18.85
C THR A 58 5.21 3.92 18.50
N ARG A 59 4.52 2.83 18.85
CA ARG A 59 4.93 1.46 18.47
C ARG A 59 4.91 1.25 16.96
N ALA A 60 3.89 1.76 16.27
CA ALA A 60 3.79 1.65 14.81
C ALA A 60 4.91 2.40 14.07
N LEU A 61 5.35 3.54 14.60
CA LEU A 61 6.41 4.36 14.02
C LEU A 61 7.82 3.95 14.46
N ALA A 62 7.96 3.10 15.47
CA ALA A 62 9.26 2.64 15.95
C ALA A 62 10.03 1.82 14.88
N GLY A 63 11.36 1.89 14.95
CA GLY A 63 12.25 1.10 14.10
C GLY A 63 12.58 1.76 12.76
N ARG A 64 13.73 1.34 12.20
CA ARG A 64 14.18 1.74 10.86
C ARG A 64 13.73 0.71 9.81
N PRO A 65 13.55 1.12 8.54
CA PRO A 65 13.26 0.18 7.47
C PRO A 65 14.38 -0.86 7.30
N LEU A 66 13.98 -2.10 7.07
CA LEU A 66 14.84 -3.24 6.77
C LEU A 66 14.54 -3.79 5.38
N ALA A 67 15.38 -4.71 4.90
CA ALA A 67 15.11 -5.45 3.67
C ALA A 67 13.77 -6.22 3.80
N PRO A 68 12.89 -6.16 2.78
CA PRO A 68 11.57 -6.76 2.86
C PRO A 68 11.62 -8.29 2.83
N ALA A 69 11.01 -8.91 3.83
CA ALA A 69 10.62 -10.31 3.85
C ALA A 69 9.19 -10.45 4.43
N PRO A 70 8.17 -9.86 3.80
CA PRO A 70 6.87 -9.63 4.44
C PRO A 70 5.87 -10.77 4.25
N ASN A 71 6.24 -11.85 3.56
CA ASN A 71 5.33 -12.95 3.26
C ASN A 71 4.67 -13.54 4.52
N GLY A 72 3.35 -13.73 4.45
CA GLY A 72 2.58 -14.42 5.49
C GLY A 72 1.30 -13.68 5.90
N ASP A 73 0.69 -14.23 6.95
CA ASP A 73 -0.47 -13.65 7.60
C ASP A 73 -0.04 -12.64 8.67
N TRP A 74 -0.80 -11.55 8.78
CA TRP A 74 -0.53 -10.44 9.67
C TRP A 74 -1.81 -10.02 10.39
N ASN A 75 -1.66 -9.56 11.63
CA ASN A 75 -2.61 -8.62 12.20
C ASN A 75 -2.30 -7.23 11.65
N CYS A 76 -3.31 -6.46 11.32
CA CYS A 76 -3.17 -5.10 10.82
C CYS A 76 -4.13 -4.15 11.50
N ARG A 77 -3.58 -3.09 12.08
CA ARG A 77 -4.32 -2.03 12.75
C ARG A 77 -4.34 -0.78 11.89
N THR A 78 -5.51 -0.21 11.66
CA THR A 78 -5.62 1.13 11.07
C THR A 78 -5.38 2.17 12.15
N ILE A 79 -4.54 3.15 11.86
CA ILE A 79 -4.31 4.32 12.72
C ILE A 79 -4.52 5.54 11.84
N LYS A 80 -5.46 6.41 12.20
CA LYS A 80 -5.77 7.63 11.46
C LYS A 80 -5.28 8.84 12.23
N LEU A 81 -4.50 9.69 11.58
CA LEU A 81 -3.92 10.89 12.16
C LEU A 81 -4.48 12.13 11.45
N GLY A 82 -4.80 13.14 12.24
CA GLY A 82 -5.42 14.37 11.77
C GLY A 82 -6.84 14.16 11.26
N GLY A 83 -7.35 15.13 10.50
CA GLY A 83 -8.70 15.09 9.94
C GLY A 83 -9.79 15.13 11.01
N LEU A 84 -10.70 14.17 11.00
CA LEU A 84 -11.94 14.24 11.78
C LEU A 84 -11.77 13.98 13.28
N SER A 85 -10.78 13.19 13.68
CA SER A 85 -10.67 12.65 15.06
C SER A 85 -9.33 12.91 15.75
N GLY A 86 -8.45 13.73 15.16
CA GLY A 86 -7.13 14.07 15.70
C GLY A 86 -6.13 12.90 15.71
N LEU A 87 -6.44 11.83 16.45
CA LEU A 87 -5.81 10.52 16.40
C LEU A 87 -6.84 9.44 16.77
N VAL A 88 -6.92 8.37 15.98
CA VAL A 88 -7.65 7.15 16.37
C VAL A 88 -6.88 5.90 15.96
N ALA A 89 -6.68 4.98 16.89
CA ALA A 89 -6.13 3.66 16.61
C ALA A 89 -7.21 2.57 16.77
N TYR A 90 -7.52 1.87 15.67
CA TYR A 90 -8.55 0.84 15.66
C TYR A 90 -8.09 -0.46 16.31
N THR A 91 -8.99 -1.45 16.37
CA THR A 91 -8.64 -2.83 16.70
C THR A 91 -7.82 -3.50 15.58
N ASP A 92 -7.36 -4.72 15.83
CA ASP A 92 -6.65 -5.52 14.86
C ASP A 92 -7.61 -6.19 13.86
N PHE A 93 -7.24 -6.11 12.59
CA PHE A 93 -7.87 -6.83 11.48
C PHE A 93 -6.91 -7.89 10.94
N ARG A 94 -7.41 -8.80 10.11
CA ARG A 94 -6.57 -9.80 9.44
C ARG A 94 -6.08 -9.23 8.12
N CYS A 95 -4.80 -9.37 7.86
CA CYS A 95 -4.15 -9.02 6.60
C CYS A 95 -3.28 -10.18 6.10
N ARG A 96 -2.99 -10.17 4.80
CA ARG A 96 -2.09 -11.13 4.16
C ARG A 96 -1.17 -10.43 3.19
N ILE A 97 0.08 -10.87 3.17
CA ILE A 97 1.07 -10.48 2.17
C ILE A 97 1.58 -11.72 1.45
N THR A 98 1.45 -11.73 0.13
CA THR A 98 1.84 -12.84 -0.74
C THR A 98 2.82 -12.37 -1.80
N GLN A 99 3.97 -13.01 -1.93
CA GLN A 99 4.90 -12.70 -3.02
C GLN A 99 4.28 -13.08 -4.37
N VAL A 100 4.28 -12.13 -5.29
CA VAL A 100 3.72 -12.28 -6.65
C VAL A 100 4.77 -12.08 -7.75
N GLY A 101 5.94 -11.57 -7.38
CA GLY A 101 7.09 -11.43 -8.27
C GLY A 101 8.41 -11.41 -7.49
N PRO A 102 9.56 -11.29 -8.18
CA PRO A 102 10.88 -11.30 -7.53
C PRO A 102 11.02 -10.23 -6.44
N THR A 103 10.44 -9.06 -6.67
CA THR A 103 10.47 -7.89 -5.76
C THR A 103 9.08 -7.27 -5.61
N GLU A 104 8.03 -8.09 -5.77
CA GLU A 104 6.64 -7.65 -5.74
C GLU A 104 5.81 -8.52 -4.80
N TRP A 105 4.97 -7.87 -4.01
CA TRP A 105 4.08 -8.53 -3.06
C TRP A 105 2.67 -7.98 -3.20
N ARG A 106 1.68 -8.87 -3.14
CA ARG A 106 0.29 -8.48 -2.99
C ARG A 106 -0.04 -8.31 -1.51
N PHE A 107 -0.67 -7.20 -1.15
CA PHE A 107 -1.21 -6.92 0.18
C PHE A 107 -2.73 -6.96 0.15
N GLU A 108 -3.34 -7.62 1.13
CA GLU A 108 -4.79 -7.75 1.27
C GLU A 108 -5.21 -7.54 2.74
N LYS A 109 -6.11 -6.58 2.99
CA LYS A 109 -6.83 -6.46 4.26
C LYS A 109 -8.11 -7.28 4.19
N LEU A 110 -8.12 -8.40 4.90
CA LEU A 110 -9.12 -9.48 4.80
C LEU A 110 -10.37 -9.23 5.66
N THR A 111 -10.30 -8.40 6.69
CA THR A 111 -11.44 -8.10 7.58
C THR A 111 -11.60 -6.60 7.85
N GLY A 112 -12.76 -6.23 8.39
CA GLY A 112 -13.18 -4.84 8.62
C GLY A 112 -14.11 -4.31 7.53
N SER A 113 -14.80 -3.21 7.83
CA SER A 113 -15.76 -2.55 6.93
C SER A 113 -15.09 -1.87 5.74
N GLN A 114 -13.91 -1.30 5.97
CA GLN A 114 -13.04 -0.74 4.95
C GLN A 114 -11.87 -1.71 4.72
N ARG A 115 -11.77 -2.20 3.49
CA ARG A 115 -10.73 -3.12 3.03
C ARG A 115 -9.85 -2.43 2.01
N THR A 116 -8.69 -3.02 1.77
CA THR A 116 -7.77 -2.54 0.75
C THR A 116 -6.96 -3.68 0.18
N VAL A 117 -6.64 -3.56 -1.11
CA VAL A 117 -5.95 -4.60 -1.88
C VAL A 117 -5.09 -3.98 -2.97
N GLY A 118 -3.85 -4.43 -3.07
CA GLY A 118 -2.89 -3.82 -4.01
C GLY A 118 -1.55 -4.52 -4.04
N THR A 119 -0.62 -3.90 -4.77
CA THR A 119 0.73 -4.42 -4.98
C THR A 119 1.75 -3.49 -4.34
N ILE A 120 2.66 -4.08 -3.58
CA ILE A 120 3.87 -3.46 -3.04
C ILE A 120 5.01 -3.79 -4.01
N SER A 121 5.68 -2.77 -4.53
CA SER A 121 6.81 -2.91 -5.46
C SER A 121 7.86 -1.83 -5.23
N MET A 122 9.08 -2.03 -5.75
CA MET A 122 10.15 -1.04 -5.65
C MET A 122 9.96 0.05 -6.71
N ILE A 123 9.81 1.31 -6.27
CA ILE A 123 9.70 2.49 -7.13
C ILE A 123 10.61 3.57 -6.54
N ASP A 124 11.54 4.08 -7.34
CA ASP A 124 12.50 5.14 -6.96
C ASP A 124 13.21 4.88 -5.61
N GLY A 125 13.58 3.61 -5.37
CA GLY A 125 14.30 3.19 -4.16
C GLY A 125 13.45 3.04 -2.90
N ARG A 126 12.12 3.15 -3.01
CA ARG A 126 11.16 2.90 -1.91
C ARG A 126 10.22 1.77 -2.28
N LEU A 127 9.76 1.02 -1.28
CA LEU A 127 8.66 0.08 -1.47
C LEU A 127 7.35 0.87 -1.43
N ILE A 128 6.67 0.92 -2.57
CA ILE A 128 5.42 1.66 -2.75
C ILE A 128 4.29 0.66 -2.93
N TYR A 129 3.23 0.86 -2.15
CA TYR A 129 1.95 0.21 -2.31
C TYR A 129 1.07 1.03 -3.25
N LEU A 130 0.56 0.38 -4.28
CA LEU A 130 -0.47 0.90 -5.19
C LEU A 130 -1.66 -0.05 -5.13
N GLY A 131 -2.83 0.47 -4.78
CA GLY A 131 -3.99 -0.37 -4.57
C GLY A 131 -5.29 0.38 -4.45
N ALA A 132 -6.34 -0.37 -4.15
CA ALA A 132 -7.69 0.15 -4.08
C ALA A 132 -8.28 -0.11 -2.70
N GLY A 133 -8.72 0.97 -2.06
CA GLY A 133 -9.58 0.89 -0.88
C GLY A 133 -11.03 0.69 -1.32
N HIS A 134 -11.78 -0.15 -0.61
CA HIS A 134 -13.19 -0.39 -0.91
C HIS A 134 -13.98 -0.75 0.36
N THR A 135 -15.30 -0.64 0.27
CA THR A 135 -16.22 -1.07 1.33
C THR A 135 -16.85 -2.42 0.98
N GLY A 136 -17.40 -3.13 1.96
CA GLY A 136 -18.10 -4.40 1.69
C GLY A 136 -17.20 -5.56 1.21
N GLU A 137 -17.83 -6.61 0.67
CA GLU A 137 -17.16 -7.89 0.37
C GLU A 137 -16.90 -8.17 -1.11
N ALA A 138 -17.54 -7.44 -2.03
CA ALA A 138 -17.30 -7.66 -3.45
C ALA A 138 -15.89 -7.17 -3.84
N PRO A 139 -15.26 -7.76 -4.88
CA PRO A 139 -13.92 -7.40 -5.31
C PRO A 139 -13.80 -5.90 -5.62
N ALA A 140 -12.70 -5.29 -5.21
CA ALA A 140 -12.36 -3.93 -5.62
C ALA A 140 -12.12 -3.86 -7.13
N THR A 141 -12.38 -2.70 -7.72
CA THR A 141 -11.81 -2.37 -9.03
C THR A 141 -10.29 -2.32 -8.91
N ASP A 142 -9.57 -2.92 -9.86
CA ASP A 142 -8.11 -2.88 -9.88
C ASP A 142 -7.60 -1.45 -9.97
N TYR A 143 -6.50 -1.16 -9.27
CA TYR A 143 -5.89 0.17 -9.22
C TYR A 143 -5.67 0.81 -10.61
N ALA A 144 -5.17 0.02 -11.56
CA ALA A 144 -4.92 0.45 -12.93
C ALA A 144 -6.20 0.72 -13.74
N GLY A 145 -7.34 0.16 -13.31
CA GLY A 145 -8.66 0.36 -13.92
C GLY A 145 -9.46 1.51 -13.33
N LEU A 146 -8.98 2.14 -12.24
CA LEU A 146 -9.66 3.28 -11.64
C LEU A 146 -9.56 4.53 -12.54
N PRO A 147 -10.60 5.37 -12.64
CA PRO A 147 -10.54 6.62 -13.40
C PRO A 147 -9.53 7.57 -12.76
N GLU A 148 -8.86 8.47 -13.51
CA GLU A 148 -7.87 9.41 -12.96
C GLU A 148 -8.41 10.34 -11.85
N THR A 149 -9.74 10.51 -11.78
CA THR A 149 -10.38 11.25 -10.69
C THR A 149 -10.17 10.56 -9.35
N GLN A 150 -10.19 11.34 -8.26
CA GLN A 150 -10.12 10.83 -6.88
C GLN A 150 -11.51 10.51 -6.31
N THR A 151 -12.48 10.22 -7.18
CA THR A 151 -13.87 9.95 -6.78
C THR A 151 -14.08 8.46 -6.59
N ALA A 152 -14.85 8.09 -5.56
CA ALA A 152 -15.27 6.72 -5.36
C ALA A 152 -16.06 6.21 -6.57
N VAL A 153 -15.77 4.98 -7.00
CA VAL A 153 -16.48 4.31 -8.10
C VAL A 153 -17.21 3.07 -7.62
N GLU A 154 -18.26 2.70 -8.33
CA GLU A 154 -18.94 1.42 -8.11
C GLU A 154 -18.17 0.26 -8.79
N PRO A 155 -18.23 -0.96 -8.23
CA PRO A 155 -18.92 -1.31 -6.99
C PRO A 155 -18.17 -0.81 -5.74
N ASN A 156 -18.90 -0.69 -4.62
CA ASN A 156 -18.34 -0.66 -3.26
C ASN A 156 -17.55 0.59 -2.88
N GLN A 157 -17.82 1.73 -3.52
CA GLN A 157 -17.13 3.00 -3.22
C GLN A 157 -15.60 2.84 -3.32
N THR A 158 -15.14 2.19 -4.39
CA THR A 158 -13.72 1.89 -4.58
C THR A 158 -12.95 3.17 -4.88
N ILE A 159 -11.80 3.35 -4.21
CA ILE A 159 -10.96 4.54 -4.32
C ILE A 159 -9.47 4.19 -4.48
N PRO A 160 -8.68 5.00 -5.20
CA PRO A 160 -7.25 4.78 -5.34
C PRO A 160 -6.51 5.08 -4.03
N GLN A 161 -5.58 4.21 -3.68
CA GLN A 161 -4.73 4.32 -2.51
C GLN A 161 -3.27 4.15 -2.88
N VAL A 162 -2.44 4.96 -2.22
CA VAL A 162 -0.99 4.92 -2.35
C VAL A 162 -0.37 5.00 -0.96
N ALA A 163 0.66 4.20 -0.72
CA ALA A 163 1.39 4.22 0.54
C ALA A 163 2.86 3.86 0.37
N VAL A 164 3.65 4.27 1.35
CA VAL A 164 5.01 3.77 1.55
C VAL A 164 4.91 2.52 2.44
N PHE A 165 5.52 1.42 2.00
CA PHE A 165 5.68 0.21 2.79
C PHE A 165 7.07 0.18 3.45
N GLU A 166 7.11 -0.15 4.74
CA GLU A 166 8.36 -0.40 5.45
C GLU A 166 8.21 -1.62 6.35
N GLN A 167 9.13 -2.57 6.24
CA GLN A 167 9.27 -3.63 7.23
C GLN A 167 10.32 -3.20 8.25
N THR A 168 9.96 -3.18 9.53
CA THR A 168 10.81 -2.65 10.62
C THR A 168 11.42 -3.76 11.47
N SER A 169 10.87 -4.96 11.42
CA SER A 169 11.47 -6.16 12.01
C SER A 169 11.00 -7.44 11.32
N GLY A 170 11.45 -8.58 11.82
CA GLY A 170 10.87 -9.86 11.46
C GLY A 170 9.37 -9.92 11.75
N THR A 171 8.84 -9.22 12.74
CA THR A 171 7.43 -9.34 13.15
C THR A 171 6.64 -8.04 13.09
N SER A 172 7.19 -7.00 12.46
CA SER A 172 6.56 -5.69 12.37
C SER A 172 6.82 -5.02 11.03
N ALA A 173 5.78 -4.41 10.48
CA ALA A 173 5.83 -3.61 9.26
C ALA A 173 4.74 -2.51 9.31
N ARG A 174 4.76 -1.62 8.33
CA ARG A 174 3.76 -0.57 8.18
C ARG A 174 3.53 -0.21 6.72
N LEU A 175 2.29 0.11 6.40
CA LEU A 175 1.94 0.93 5.25
C LEU A 175 1.58 2.33 5.76
N MET A 176 2.08 3.36 5.09
CA MET A 176 1.90 4.76 5.48
C MET A 176 1.31 5.54 4.30
N PHE A 177 0.09 6.01 4.45
CA PHE A 177 -0.73 6.60 3.39
C PHE A 177 -0.77 8.13 3.57
N PRO A 178 -0.09 8.92 2.72
CA PRO A 178 -0.19 10.37 2.77
C PRO A 178 -1.48 10.86 2.10
N TYR A 179 -2.18 11.79 2.76
CA TYR A 179 -3.44 12.37 2.29
C TYR A 179 -4.41 11.30 1.74
N PRO A 180 -4.80 10.30 2.55
CA PRO A 180 -5.80 9.34 2.13
C PRO A 180 -7.10 10.07 1.79
N LEU A 181 -7.92 9.52 0.88
CA LEU A 181 -9.11 10.23 0.41
C LEU A 181 -10.23 10.31 1.46
N LEU A 182 -10.08 9.61 2.59
CA LEU A 182 -11.12 9.46 3.60
C LEU A 182 -10.61 9.81 5.00
N GLU A 183 -11.25 10.81 5.61
CA GLU A 183 -11.36 11.05 7.06
C GLU A 183 -10.09 11.50 7.81
N SER A 184 -8.92 11.50 7.17
CA SER A 184 -7.63 11.78 7.82
C SER A 184 -6.61 12.46 6.90
N GLU A 185 -5.55 13.01 7.49
CA GLU A 185 -4.42 13.59 6.76
C GLU A 185 -3.31 12.56 6.50
N PHE A 186 -3.20 11.56 7.37
CA PHE A 186 -2.24 10.47 7.26
C PHE A 186 -2.79 9.20 7.92
N ASP A 187 -2.74 8.07 7.20
CA ASP A 187 -3.11 6.77 7.75
C ASP A 187 -1.90 5.86 7.88
N LEU A 188 -1.92 4.99 8.88
CA LEU A 188 -1.07 3.80 8.95
C LEU A 188 -1.92 2.54 8.90
N LEU A 189 -1.41 1.52 8.21
CA LEU A 189 -1.71 0.13 8.56
C LEU A 189 -0.49 -0.44 9.28
N TYR A 190 -0.58 -0.55 10.59
CA TYR A 190 0.45 -1.14 11.43
C TYR A 190 0.30 -2.66 11.44
N LEU A 191 1.34 -3.37 10.99
CA LEU A 191 1.34 -4.82 10.78
C LEU A 191 2.15 -5.52 11.88
N THR A 192 1.58 -6.54 12.49
CA THR A 192 2.25 -7.35 13.53
C THR A 192 1.95 -8.85 13.36
N ARG A 193 2.88 -9.71 13.79
CA ARG A 193 2.71 -11.17 13.86
C ARG A 193 3.35 -11.77 15.10
#